data_AF-A0A2A5ED71-F1
#
_entry.id   AF-A0A2A5ED71-F1
#
_cell.length_a   1.000
_cell.length_b   1.000
_cell.length_c   1.000
_cell.angle_alpha   90.00
_cell.angle_beta   90.00
_cell.angle_gamma   90.00
#
_symmetry.space_group_name_H-M   'P 1'
#
loop_
_entity.id
_entity.type
_entity.pdbx_description
1 polymer ?
#
loop_
_entity_poly.entity_id
_entity_poly.type
_entity_poly.pdbx_seq_one_letter_code
_entity_poly.pdbx_strand_id
1 'polypeptide(L)'
;MEAITKLVKFIEDPFTKEEEREKAISELNLLGTPLSDIEEIAYTHWQNYFAENIEDILTKRLVIISHLLPDDVVNQCFENVFQEYRDKRKQMGIDDIRKFWAP
;
A
#
# COMPACT_ATOMS: atom_id res chain seq x y z
N MET A 1 11.78 13.74 -9.07
CA MET A 1 10.66 12.92 -8.57
C MET A 1 10.78 11.46 -8.99
N GLU A 2 10.99 11.12 -10.26
CA GLU A 2 11.01 9.71 -10.71
C GLU A 2 12.00 8.80 -9.95
N ALA A 3 13.18 9.29 -9.58
CA ALA A 3 14.15 8.54 -8.76
C ALA A 3 13.62 8.23 -7.35
N ILE A 4 12.97 9.20 -6.70
CA ILE A 4 12.37 9.06 -5.37
C ILE A 4 11.22 8.05 -5.44
N THR A 5 10.37 8.14 -6.47
CA THR A 5 9.28 7.18 -6.69
C THR A 5 9.80 5.76 -6.90
N LYS A 6 10.91 5.58 -7.62
CA LYS A 6 11.54 4.27 -7.78
C LYS A 6 12.09 3.73 -6.46
N LEU A 7 12.75 4.58 -5.67
CA LEU A 7 13.25 4.21 -4.34
C LEU A 7 12.12 3.83 -3.39
N VAL A 8 11.05 4.62 -3.32
CA VAL A 8 9.88 4.31 -2.48
C VAL A 8 9.26 2.97 -2.88
N LYS A 9 9.04 2.74 -4.19
CA LYS A 9 8.54 1.45 -4.68
C LYS A 9 9.46 0.28 -4.30
N PHE A 10 10.77 0.47 -4.41
CA PHE A 10 11.76 -0.55 -4.04
C PHE A 10 11.75 -0.82 -2.53
N ILE A 11 11.62 0.22 -1.71
CA ILE A 11 11.58 0.13 -0.25
C ILE A 11 10.27 -0.53 0.23
N GLU A 12 9.17 -0.41 -0.51
CA GLU A 12 7.89 -0.99 -0.11
C GLU A 12 7.62 -2.37 -0.71
N ASP A 13 8.41 -2.80 -1.70
CA ASP A 13 8.27 -4.12 -2.31
C ASP A 13 8.54 -5.23 -1.26
N PRO A 14 7.60 -6.18 -1.04
CA PRO A 14 7.79 -7.27 -0.08
C PRO A 14 8.92 -8.24 -0.48
N PHE A 15 9.34 -8.25 -1.75
CA PHE A 15 10.43 -9.10 -2.24
C PHE A 15 11.81 -8.47 -2.09
N THR A 16 11.89 -7.18 -1.73
CA THR A 16 13.16 -6.51 -1.43
C THR A 16 13.76 -7.07 -0.13
N LYS A 17 15.02 -7.49 -0.21
CA LYS A 17 15.76 -7.98 0.97
C LYS A 17 15.95 -6.86 1.99
N GLU A 18 15.91 -7.21 3.28
CA GLU A 18 16.05 -6.25 4.38
C GLU A 18 17.35 -5.41 4.26
N GLU A 19 18.49 -6.03 4.00
CA GLU A 19 19.77 -5.33 3.80
C GLU A 19 19.76 -4.33 2.63
N GLU A 20 19.00 -4.63 1.57
CA GLU A 20 18.86 -3.73 0.40
C GLU A 20 17.88 -2.60 0.71
N ARG A 21 16.83 -2.91 1.49
CA ARG A 21 15.84 -1.95 1.98
C ARG A 21 16.48 -0.91 2.89
N GLU A 22 17.30 -1.32 3.85
CA GLU A 22 18.02 -0.41 4.75
C GLU A 22 18.95 0.54 3.98
N LYS A 23 19.64 0.03 2.96
CA LYS A 23 20.47 0.85 2.06
C LYS A 23 19.63 1.86 1.29
N ALA A 24 18.50 1.43 0.73
CA ALA A 24 17.60 2.32 0.00
C ALA A 24 16.98 3.39 0.90
N ILE A 25 16.60 3.07 2.14
CA ILE A 25 16.14 4.04 3.13
C ILE A 25 17.24 5.05 3.47
N SER A 26 18.48 4.58 3.62
CA SER A 26 19.63 5.45 3.86
C SER A 26 19.88 6.40 2.69
N GLU A 27 19.80 5.90 1.46
CA GLU A 27 19.89 6.70 0.24
C GLU A 27 18.76 7.74 0.17
N LEU A 28 17.52 7.33 0.45
CA LEU A 28 16.36 8.20 0.48
C LEU A 28 16.54 9.38 1.46
N ASN A 29 17.07 9.11 2.66
CA ASN A 29 17.35 10.13 3.66
C ASN A 29 18.44 11.11 3.21
N LEU A 30 19.43 10.66 2.44
CA LEU A 30 20.52 11.50 1.93
C LEU A 30 20.07 12.44 0.79
N LEU A 31 18.97 12.12 0.11
CA LEU A 31 18.41 12.98 -0.94
C LEU A 31 17.80 14.27 -0.40
N GLY A 32 17.64 14.41 0.92
CA GLY A 32 17.08 15.61 1.55
C GLY A 32 15.64 15.89 1.14
N THR A 33 14.90 14.85 0.72
CA THR A 33 13.49 14.97 0.34
C THR A 33 12.65 15.20 1.60
N PRO A 34 11.69 16.15 1.60
CA PRO A 34 10.78 16.34 2.71
C PRO A 34 10.03 15.05 3.05
N LEU A 35 9.86 14.76 4.34
CA LEU A 35 9.13 13.57 4.80
C LEU A 35 7.71 13.52 4.22
N SER A 36 7.02 14.66 4.15
CA SER A 36 5.67 14.77 3.56
C SER A 36 5.61 14.25 2.13
N ASP A 37 6.62 14.53 1.32
CA ASP A 37 6.66 14.15 -0.09
C ASP A 37 6.91 12.64 -0.22
N ILE A 38 7.73 12.07 0.67
CA ILE A 38 7.98 10.63 0.75
C ILE A 38 6.69 9.90 1.15
N GLU A 39 6.02 10.39 2.19
CA GLU A 39 4.76 9.82 2.68
C GLU A 39 3.66 9.88 1.62
N GLU A 40 3.53 10.99 0.87
CA GLU A 40 2.57 11.11 -0.23
C GLU A 40 2.83 10.08 -1.34
N ILE A 41 4.10 9.88 -1.72
CA ILE A 41 4.49 8.90 -2.74
C ILE A 41 4.24 7.48 -2.23
N ALA A 42 4.57 7.17 -0.98
CA ALA A 42 4.33 5.87 -0.37
C ALA A 42 2.83 5.58 -0.25
N TYR A 43 2.03 6.58 0.14
CA TYR A 43 0.58 6.46 0.22
C TYR A 43 -0.01 6.15 -1.16
N THR A 44 0.43 6.89 -2.18
CA THR A 44 0.01 6.65 -3.57
C THR A 44 0.43 5.26 -4.06
N HIS A 45 1.62 4.78 -3.68
CA HIS A 45 2.05 3.42 -4.00
C HIS A 45 1.08 2.37 -3.41
N TRP A 46 0.78 2.47 -2.12
CA TRP A 46 -0.13 1.53 -1.45
C TRP A 46 -1.57 1.62 -1.94
N GLN A 47 -2.07 2.84 -2.20
CA GLN A 47 -3.41 3.03 -2.76
C GLN A 47 -3.57 2.29 -4.09
N ASN A 48 -2.60 2.43 -4.99
CA ASN A 48 -2.59 1.74 -6.28
C ASN A 48 -2.46 0.22 -6.10
N TYR A 49 -1.53 -0.23 -5.24
CA TYR A 49 -1.33 -1.64 -4.97
C TYR A 49 -2.61 -2.30 -4.44
N PHE A 50 -3.28 -1.67 -3.47
CA PHE A 50 -4.54 -2.16 -2.95
C PHE A 50 -5.61 -2.18 -4.03
N ALA A 51 -5.76 -1.13 -4.82
CA ALA A 51 -6.79 -1.07 -5.87
C ALA A 51 -6.63 -2.19 -6.91
N GLU A 52 -5.38 -2.53 -7.26
CA GLU A 52 -5.06 -3.58 -8.21
C GLU A 52 -5.19 -5.00 -7.62
N ASN A 53 -4.93 -5.16 -6.32
CA ASN A 53 -4.78 -6.49 -5.70
C ASN A 53 -5.82 -6.80 -4.61
N ILE A 54 -6.87 -5.97 -4.46
CA ILE A 54 -7.81 -6.08 -3.32
C ILE A 54 -8.48 -7.45 -3.21
N GLU A 55 -8.85 -8.08 -4.33
CA GLU A 55 -9.49 -9.40 -4.31
C GLU A 55 -8.53 -10.48 -3.80
N ASP A 56 -7.27 -10.40 -4.21
CA ASP A 56 -6.20 -11.31 -3.80
C ASP A 56 -5.85 -11.13 -2.32
N ILE A 57 -5.76 -9.88 -1.87
CA ILE A 57 -5.52 -9.53 -0.46
C ILE A 57 -6.62 -10.13 0.42
N LEU A 58 -7.89 -9.93 0.04
CA LEU A 58 -9.05 -10.45 0.80
C LEU A 58 -9.12 -11.98 0.76
N THR A 59 -8.90 -12.60 -0.40
CA THR A 59 -9.03 -14.05 -0.58
C THR A 59 -7.90 -14.81 0.11
N LYS A 60 -6.67 -14.30 0.01
CA LYS A 60 -5.47 -14.95 0.56
C LYS A 60 -5.13 -14.45 1.98
N ARG A 61 -5.89 -13.49 2.51
CA ARG A 61 -5.68 -12.87 3.82
C ARG A 61 -4.25 -12.33 3.98
N LEU A 62 -3.78 -11.60 2.97
CA LEU A 62 -2.43 -11.05 2.97
C LEU A 62 -2.33 -9.93 4.01
N VAL A 63 -1.27 -9.96 4.81
CA VAL A 63 -0.90 -8.87 5.72
C VAL A 63 0.15 -8.02 5.02
N ILE A 64 -0.13 -6.73 4.88
CA ILE A 64 0.71 -5.76 4.19
C ILE A 64 1.34 -4.86 5.24
N ILE A 65 2.66 -4.67 5.16
CA ILE A 65 3.45 -3.86 6.09
C ILE A 65 4.19 -2.82 5.26
N SER A 66 4.02 -1.55 5.63
CA SER A 66 4.79 -0.45 5.06
C SER A 66 6.04 -0.20 5.87
N HIS A 67 7.10 0.23 5.18
CA HIS A 67 8.37 0.63 5.81
C HIS A 67 8.55 2.14 5.87
N LEU A 68 7.68 2.90 5.19
CA LEU A 68 7.73 4.37 5.12
C LEU A 68 6.51 5.05 5.74
N LEU A 69 5.41 4.32 5.95
CA LEU A 69 4.18 4.82 6.55
C LEU A 69 3.89 4.11 7.88
N PRO A 70 3.29 4.83 8.85
CA PRO A 70 2.69 4.23 10.02
C PRO A 70 1.56 3.24 9.70
N ASP A 71 1.38 2.21 10.53
CA ASP A 71 0.36 1.18 10.35
C ASP A 71 -1.06 1.75 10.26
N ASP A 72 -1.40 2.78 11.05
CA ASP A 72 -2.71 3.43 11.02
C ASP A 72 -2.98 4.12 9.68
N VAL A 73 -1.96 4.72 9.07
CA VAL A 73 -2.07 5.35 7.75
C VAL A 73 -2.27 4.31 6.66
N VAL A 74 -1.54 3.19 6.70
CA VAL A 74 -1.69 2.08 5.74
C VAL A 74 -3.06 1.44 5.87
N ASN A 75 -3.51 1.18 7.10
CA ASN A 75 -4.83 0.62 7.38
C ASN A 75 -5.96 1.54 6.90
N GLN A 76 -5.82 2.85 7.11
CA GLN A 76 -6.78 3.82 6.58
C GLN A 76 -6.78 3.84 5.05
N CYS A 77 -5.61 3.76 4.42
CA CYS A 77 -5.49 3.65 2.96
C CYS A 77 -6.21 2.40 2.43
N PHE A 78 -6.00 1.24 3.06
CA PHE A 78 -6.70 0.01 2.72
C PHE A 78 -8.22 0.15 2.88
N GLU A 79 -8.70 0.69 4.01
CA GLU A 79 -10.13 0.87 4.26
C GLU A 79 -10.78 1.76 3.20
N ASN A 80 -10.11 2.86 2.80
CA ASN A 80 -10.60 3.75 1.75
C ASN A 80 -10.78 3.00 0.43
N VAL A 81 -9.76 2.26 -0.01
CA VAL A 81 -9.80 1.46 -1.25
C VAL A 81 -10.83 0.33 -1.14
N PHE A 82 -10.95 -0.28 0.03
CA PHE A 82 -11.94 -1.32 0.28
C PHE A 82 -13.37 -0.80 0.17
N GLN A 83 -13.66 0.40 0.69
CA GLN A 83 -14.99 0.99 0.52
C GLN A 83 -15.29 1.29 -0.95
N GLU A 84 -14.32 1.83 -1.71
CA GLU A 84 -14.49 2.03 -3.15
C GLU A 84 -14.76 0.71 -3.89
N TYR A 85 -14.04 -0.36 -3.53
CA TYR A 85 -14.27 -1.70 -4.08
C TYR A 85 -15.68 -2.20 -3.76
N ARG A 86 -16.12 -2.05 -2.50
CA ARG A 86 -17.47 -2.46 -2.07
C ARG A 86 -18.56 -1.70 -2.82
N ASP A 87 -18.40 -0.40 -2.99
CA ASP A 87 -19.36 0.44 -3.70
C ASP A 87 -19.46 0.04 -5.18
N LYS A 88 -18.32 -0.21 -5.84
CA LYS A 88 -18.28 -0.73 -7.21
C LYS A 88 -19.01 -2.08 -7.32
N ARG A 89 -18.77 -3.01 -6.39
CA ARG A 89 -19.43 -4.33 -6.37
C ARG A 89 -20.94 -4.22 -6.17
N LYS A 90 -21.37 -3.33 -5.28
CA LYS A 90 -22.79 -3.05 -5.03
C LYS A 90 -23.47 -2.46 -6.26
N GLN A 91 -22.83 -1.51 -6.97
CA GLN A 91 -23.34 -0.95 -8.23
C GLN A 91 -23.49 -2.02 -9.32
N MET A 92 -22.62 -3.03 -9.32
CA MET A 92 -22.70 -4.18 -10.24
C MET A 92 -23.73 -5.25 -9.82
N GLY A 93 -24.46 -5.03 -8.72
CA GLY A 93 -25.45 -5.99 -8.20
C GLY A 93 -24.83 -7.23 -7.52
N ILE A 94 -23.53 -7.19 -7.20
CA ILE A 94 -22.83 -8.29 -6.54
C ILE A 94 -22.79 -8.04 -5.03
N ASP A 95 -23.79 -8.57 -4.32
CA ASP A 95 -24.00 -8.35 -2.87
C ASP A 95 -23.30 -9.41 -1.98
N ASP A 96 -22.35 -10.17 -2.55
CA ASP A 96 -21.78 -11.39 -1.94
C ASP A 96 -20.56 -11.11 -1.00
N ILE A 97 -20.47 -9.89 -0.44
CA ILE A 97 -19.36 -9.46 0.44
C ILE A 97 -19.35 -10.25 1.77
N ARG A 98 -20.46 -10.91 2.13
CA ARG A 98 -20.60 -11.76 3.32
C ARG A 98 -19.60 -12.93 3.37
N LYS A 99 -18.91 -13.27 2.28
CA LYS A 99 -17.90 -14.34 2.25
C LYS A 99 -16.50 -13.92 2.71
N PHE A 100 -16.16 -12.63 2.66
CA PHE A 100 -14.79 -12.16 2.94
C PHE A 100 -14.59 -11.71 4.40
N TRP A 101 -15.68 -11.53 5.14
CA TRP A 101 -15.68 -11.13 6.55
C TRP A 101 -16.54 -12.12 7.35
N ALA A 102 -15.90 -13.18 7.84
CA ALA A 102 -16.43 -13.95 8.97
C ALA A 102 -15.51 -13.68 10.16
N PRO A 103 -16.04 -13.26 11.32
CA PRO A 103 -15.26 -12.98 12.53
C PRO A 103 -14.53 -14.22 13.05
#